data_AF-A0A9W5Y6L1-F1
#
_entry.id   AF-A0A9W5Y6L1-F1
#
_cell.length_a   1.000
_cell.length_b   1.000
_cell.length_c   1.000
_cell.angle_alpha   90.00
_cell.angle_beta   90.00
_cell.angle_gamma   90.00
#
_symmetry.space_group_name_H-M   'P 1'
#
loop_
_entity.id
_entity.type
_entity.pdbx_description
1 polymer ?
#
loop_
_entity_poly.entity_id
_entity_poly.type
_entity_poly.pdbx_seq_one_letter_code
_entity_poly.pdbx_strand_id
1 'polypeptide(L)' 'MIEIAYFIPPFSDAYNADYNNNIVTLTSNFFSACTDGIITLKLHFQSGEVLQYNITKSGTTVKSN' A
#
# COMPACT_ATOMS: atom_id res chain seq x y z
N MET A 1 5.52 -5.17 -11.78
CA MET A 1 4.21 -5.62 -11.24
C MET A 1 4.39 -5.78 -9.74
N ILE A 2 3.69 -4.98 -8.95
CA ILE A 2 3.73 -5.02 -7.49
C ILE A 2 2.56 -5.89 -7.04
N GLU A 3 2.80 -6.96 -6.30
CA GLU A 3 1.70 -7.75 -5.72
C GLU A 3 1.58 -7.37 -4.24
N ILE A 4 0.49 -6.69 -3.88
CA ILE A 4 0.17 -6.40 -2.47
C ILE A 4 -0.71 -7.55 -1.97
N ALA A 5 -0.08 -8.54 -1.33
CA ALA A 5 -0.78 -9.70 -0.82
C ALA A 5 -1.36 -9.42 0.57
N TYR A 6 -2.63 -8.97 0.65
CA TYR A 6 -3.59 -9.41 1.69
C TYR A 6 -5.03 -9.33 1.14
N PHE A 7 -5.76 -10.42 1.37
CA PHE A 7 -7.05 -10.83 0.82
C PHE A 7 -8.20 -9.82 0.99
N ILE A 8 -8.53 -9.05 -0.06
CA ILE A 8 -9.90 -8.51 -0.35
C ILE A 8 -10.04 -8.32 -1.89
N PRO A 9 -11.01 -8.96 -2.59
CA PRO A 9 -11.24 -8.73 -4.02
C PRO A 9 -12.22 -7.55 -4.28
N PRO A 10 -12.14 -6.82 -5.43
CA PRO A 10 -11.06 -6.67 -6.38
C PRO A 10 -10.51 -5.22 -6.34
N PHE A 11 -9.33 -5.00 -5.77
CA PHE A 11 -8.73 -3.66 -5.82
C PHE A 11 -7.77 -3.50 -7.01
N SER A 12 -8.32 -3.40 -8.22
CA SER A 12 -7.56 -2.78 -9.33
C SER A 12 -7.13 -1.34 -8.99
N ASP A 13 -7.79 -0.73 -8.00
CA ASP A 13 -7.65 0.70 -7.68
C ASP A 13 -7.11 0.94 -6.25
N ALA A 14 -6.54 -0.05 -5.53
CA ALA A 14 -5.95 0.21 -4.21
C ALA A 14 -4.64 1.02 -4.30
N TYR A 15 -3.92 0.86 -5.42
CA TYR A 15 -2.66 1.53 -5.62
C TYR A 15 -2.40 1.79 -7.11
N ASN A 16 -1.52 2.73 -7.39
CA ASN A 16 -0.93 2.97 -8.70
C ASN A 16 0.60 3.02 -8.56
N ALA A 17 1.30 2.31 -9.44
CA ALA A 17 2.75 2.30 -9.49
C ALA A 17 3.22 3.12 -10.70
N ASP A 18 3.79 4.29 -10.45
CA ASP A 18 4.45 5.12 -11.45
C ASP A 18 5.95 4.79 -11.47
N TYR A 19 6.32 3.89 -12.38
CA TYR A 19 7.70 3.47 -12.56
C TYR A 19 8.60 4.53 -13.20
N ASN A 20 8.03 5.52 -13.90
CA ASN A 20 8.82 6.60 -14.49
C ASN A 20 9.29 7.58 -13.41
N ASN A 21 8.45 7.80 -12.39
CA ASN A 21 8.74 8.72 -11.29
C ASN A 21 9.17 8.03 -9.98
N ASN A 22 9.23 6.69 -9.95
CA ASN A 22 9.51 5.89 -8.76
C ASN A 22 8.54 6.16 -7.61
N ILE A 23 7.25 6.30 -7.93
CA ILE A 23 6.19 6.61 -6.96
C ILE A 23 5.20 5.45 -6.88
N VAL A 24 4.84 5.07 -5.65
CA VAL A 24 3.67 4.22 -5.39
C VAL A 24 2.63 5.06 -4.68
N THR A 25 1.47 5.24 -5.31
CA THR A 25 0.33 5.95 -4.74
C THR A 25 -0.65 4.93 -4.17
N LEU A 26 -0.96 5.01 -2.88
CA LEU A 26 -2.07 4.29 -2.26
C LEU A 26 -3.32 5.18 -2.32
N THR A 27 -4.44 4.63 -2.78
CA THR A 27 -5.65 5.43 -3.03
C THR A 27 -6.46 5.65 -1.75
N SER A 28 -7.40 6.59 -1.80
CA SER A 28 -8.40 6.77 -0.74
C SER A 28 -9.21 5.49 -0.48
N ASN A 29 -9.47 4.68 -1.51
CA ASN A 29 -10.17 3.40 -1.39
C ASN A 29 -9.37 2.38 -0.56
N PHE A 30 -8.05 2.38 -0.67
CA PHE A 30 -7.20 1.56 0.20
C PHE A 30 -7.35 1.99 1.66
N PHE A 31 -7.19 3.29 1.94
CA PHE A 31 -7.22 3.79 3.32
C PHE A 31 -8.61 3.74 3.95
N SER A 32 -9.70 3.87 3.19
CA SER A 32 -11.07 3.74 3.71
C SER A 32 -11.40 2.32 4.15
N ALA A 33 -10.73 1.32 3.58
CA ALA A 33 -10.84 -0.08 3.98
C ALA A 33 -9.92 -0.44 5.17
N CYS A 34 -8.99 0.44 5.56
CA CYS A 34 -8.08 0.22 6.68
C CYS A 34 -8.64 0.77 8.00
N THR A 35 -8.57 -0.03 9.06
CA THR A 35 -8.73 0.45 10.43
C THR A 35 -7.56 1.32 10.86
N ASP A 36 -7.78 2.19 11.84
CA ASP A 36 -6.70 2.96 12.45
C ASP A 36 -5.70 2.03 13.16
N GLY A 37 -4.43 2.47 13.22
CA GLY A 37 -3.34 1.71 13.78
C GLY A 37 -2.12 1.62 12.88
N ILE A 38 -1.22 0.69 13.21
CA ILE A 38 -0.03 0.39 12.41
C ILE A 38 -0.45 -0.52 11.25
N ILE A 39 -0.15 -0.08 10.03
CA ILE A 39 -0.36 -0.84 8.81
C ILE A 39 1.03 -1.21 8.27
N THR A 40 1.27 -2.51 8.13
CA THR A 40 2.49 -3.03 7.49
C THR A 40 2.21 -3.31 6.02
N LEU A 41 2.83 -2.53 5.15
CA LEU A 41 2.82 -2.73 3.71
C LEU A 41 3.94 -3.69 3.33
N LYS A 42 3.64 -4.65 2.47
CA LYS A 42 4.62 -5.51 1.81
C LYS A 42 4.47 -5.37 0.31
N LEU A 43 5.51 -4.86 -0.33
CA LEU A 43 5.57 -4.69 -1.78
C LEU A 43 6.41 -5.82 -2.34
N HIS A 44 5.76 -6.72 -3.10
CA HIS A 44 6.43 -7.82 -3.76
C HIS A 44 6.83 -7.41 -5.17
N PHE A 45 8.12 -7.49 -5.49
CA PHE A 45 8.66 -7.17 -6.80
C PHE A 45 8.84 -8.44 -7.64
N GLN A 46 8.77 -8.30 -8.96
CA GLN A 46 9.02 -9.42 -9.89
C GLN A 46 10.43 -10.00 -9.79
N SER A 47 11.39 -9.25 -9.24
CA SER A 47 12.73 -9.76 -8.90
C SER A 47 12.71 -10.80 -7.79
N GLY A 48 11.60 -10.95 -7.06
CA GLY A 48 11.48 -11.74 -5.84
C GLY A 48 11.81 -10.95 -4.57
N GLU A 49 12.27 -9.70 -4.70
CA GLU A 49 12.50 -8.81 -3.55
C GLU A 49 11.17 -8.44 -2.89
N VAL A 50 11.18 -8.30 -1.56
CA VAL A 50 10.04 -7.83 -0.79
C VAL A 50 10.47 -6.63 0.05
N LEU A 51 9.88 -5.48 -0.23
CA LEU A 51 10.05 -4.29 0.59
C LEU A 51 8.94 -4.23 1.63
N GLN A 52 9.32 -4.11 2.90
CA GLN A 52 8.38 -3.91 4.01
C GLN A 52 8.41 -2.46 4.47
N TYR A 53 7.24 -1.85 4.64
CA TYR A 53 7.10 -0.47 5.09
C TYR A 53 5.99 -0.33 6.12
N ASN A 54 6.23 0.41 7.20
CA ASN A 54 5.23 0.64 8.24
C ASN A 54 4.70 2.07 8.16
N ILE A 55 3.39 2.20 8.18
CA ILE A 55 2.70 3.48 8.29
C ILE A 55 1.74 3.43 9.47
N THR A 56 1.44 4.60 10.02
CA THR A 56 0.43 4.77 11.06
C THR A 56 -0.74 5.56 10.50
N LYS A 57 -1.94 4.97 10.53
CA LYS A 57 -3.20 5.62 10.19
C LYS A 57 -3.94 6.06 11.46
N SER A 58 -4.39 7.30 11.49
CA SER A 58 -5.26 7.85 12.52
C SER A 58 -6.30 8.78 11.89
N GLY A 59 -7.55 8.35 11.85
CA GLY A 59 -8.64 9.01 11.14
C GLY A 59 -8.28 9.21 9.66
N THR A 60 -8.19 10.47 9.24
CA THR A 60 -7.82 10.88 7.88
C THR A 60 -6.33 11.20 7.72
N THR A 61 -5.53 11.00 8.77
CA THR A 61 -4.08 11.25 8.76
C THR A 61 -3.32 9.95 8.59
N VAL A 62 -2.31 9.96 7.72
CA VAL A 62 -1.35 8.86 7.53
C VAL A 62 0.05 9.42 7.75
N LYS A 63 0.88 8.70 8.51
CA LYS A 63 2.28 9.04 8.75
C LYS A 63 3.18 7.86 8.42
N SER A 64 4.32 8.14 7.79
CA SER A 64 5.42 7.19 7.73
C SER A 64 6.09 7.09 9.10
N ASN A 65 6.54 5.88 9.44
CA ASN A 65 7.35 5.63 10.63
C ASN A 65 8.84 5.58 10.29
#